data_AF-A0A7Y4U6E3-F1
#
_entry.id   AF-A0A7Y4U6E3-F1
#
_cell.length_a   1.000
_cell.length_b   1.000
_cell.length_c   1.000
_cell.angle_alpha   90.00
_cell.angle_beta   90.00
_cell.angle_gamma   90.00
#
_symmetry.space_group_name_H-M   'P 1'
#
loop_
_entity.id
_entity.type
_entity.pdbx_description
1 polymer ?
#
loop_
_entity_poly.entity_id
_entity_poly.type
_entity_poly.pdbx_seq_one_letter_code
_entity_poly.pdbx_strand_id
1 'polypeptide(L)'
;MPDDPYFNQIGMHLMSIPAASRTHLEAAARGTPPPVPPNAQFSLTSAKSWVKELLQDAYHPPDDTPFVAFPLENDLCDVIRAVYKVRGSEIEIAQSRYLISVTVRGFRGAAGATGKARAEEVARQLFTLGNAMHFEKAGSFRSGVWGKQGTSPSGPIDRDWPHWADKIRWWTDALDVGFITLKAAGGPTKAPIAPIEAMNKNWFG
;
A
#
# COMPACT_ATOMS: atom_id res chain seq x y z
N MET A 1 6.55 -11.96 11.22
CA MET A 1 6.54 -11.81 9.76
C MET A 1 7.26 -12.92 9.00
N PRO A 2 8.16 -13.75 9.56
CA PRO A 2 8.83 -14.77 8.74
C PRO A 2 7.82 -15.66 8.02
N ASP A 3 8.12 -15.97 6.76
CA ASP A 3 7.38 -16.88 5.86
C ASP A 3 6.06 -16.35 5.25
N ASP A 4 5.63 -15.11 5.54
CA ASP A 4 4.52 -14.52 4.80
C ASP A 4 5.03 -13.92 3.47
N PRO A 5 4.52 -14.37 2.30
CA PRO A 5 5.03 -13.94 1.00
C PRO A 5 4.82 -12.44 0.72
N TYR A 6 3.98 -11.75 1.49
CA TYR A 6 3.72 -10.31 1.37
C TYR A 6 4.73 -9.47 2.15
N PHE A 7 5.40 -10.06 3.15
CA PHE A 7 6.46 -9.43 3.93
C PHE A 7 7.86 -9.97 3.53
N ASN A 8 8.04 -10.29 2.25
CA ASN A 8 9.36 -10.56 1.66
C ASN A 8 10.21 -9.27 1.58
N GLN A 9 11.44 -9.37 1.05
CA GLN A 9 12.36 -8.21 0.99
C GLN A 9 11.74 -6.98 0.30
N ILE A 10 11.01 -7.18 -0.80
CA ILE A 10 10.31 -6.08 -1.49
C ILE A 10 9.14 -5.57 -0.67
N GLY A 11 8.32 -6.45 -0.09
CA GLY A 11 7.21 -6.04 0.78
C GLY A 11 7.67 -5.17 1.95
N MET A 12 8.73 -5.60 2.64
CA MET A 12 9.35 -4.84 3.73
C MET A 12 9.90 -3.48 3.26
N HIS A 13 10.50 -3.43 2.07
CA HIS A 13 10.98 -2.20 1.45
C HIS A 13 9.85 -1.21 1.11
N LEU A 14 8.64 -1.70 0.81
CA LEU A 14 7.47 -0.87 0.54
C LEU A 14 6.77 -0.34 1.81
N MET A 15 7.06 -0.89 3.00
CA MET A 15 6.44 -0.46 4.27
C MET A 15 7.00 0.87 4.80
N SER A 16 8.17 1.28 4.33
CA SER A 16 8.80 2.54 4.74
C SER A 16 9.40 3.24 3.52
N ILE A 17 9.48 4.57 3.60
CA ILE A 17 10.09 5.36 2.55
C ILE A 17 11.57 5.59 2.83
N PRO A 18 12.48 5.25 1.91
CA PRO A 18 13.89 5.63 2.02
C PRO A 18 14.05 7.15 2.10
N ALA A 19 15.03 7.62 2.90
CA ALA A 19 15.25 9.06 3.09
C ALA A 19 15.51 9.82 1.78
N ALA A 20 16.26 9.20 0.85
CA ALA A 20 16.51 9.77 -0.47
C ALA A 20 15.21 9.93 -1.27
N SER A 21 14.35 8.91 -1.28
CA SER A 21 13.06 8.95 -1.96
C SER A 21 12.11 9.97 -1.33
N ARG A 22 12.13 10.13 0.00
CA ARG A 22 11.37 11.20 0.69
C ARG A 22 11.83 12.57 0.21
N THR A 23 13.13 12.81 0.14
CA THR A 23 13.68 14.08 -0.34
C THR A 23 13.21 14.40 -1.76
N HIS A 24 13.21 13.41 -2.65
CA HIS A 24 12.70 13.57 -4.01
C HIS A 24 11.18 13.82 -4.08
N LEU A 25 10.40 13.17 -3.22
CA LEU A 25 8.95 13.41 -3.13
C LEU A 25 8.64 14.81 -2.60
N GLU A 26 9.37 15.29 -1.61
CA GLU A 26 9.25 16.65 -1.10
C GLU A 26 9.65 17.71 -2.14
N ALA A 27 10.69 17.43 -2.92
CA ALA A 27 11.06 18.28 -4.05
C ALA A 27 9.95 18.29 -5.12
N ALA A 28 9.41 17.13 -5.48
CA ALA A 28 8.31 17.02 -6.43
C ALA A 28 7.07 17.79 -5.96
N ALA A 29 6.73 17.71 -4.67
CA ALA A 29 5.61 18.45 -4.08
C ALA A 29 5.82 19.98 -4.09
N ARG A 30 7.07 20.46 -4.15
CA ARG A 30 7.42 21.88 -4.32
C ARG A 30 7.49 22.31 -5.80
N GLY A 31 7.08 21.47 -6.73
CA GLY A 31 7.06 21.78 -8.16
C GLY A 31 8.33 21.42 -8.91
N THR A 32 9.25 20.66 -8.31
CA THR A 32 10.45 20.14 -8.98
C THR A 32 10.42 18.61 -9.08
N PRO A 33 9.51 18.02 -9.89
CA PRO A 33 9.44 16.58 -10.04
C PRO A 33 10.69 16.06 -10.77
N PRO A 34 11.21 14.88 -10.39
CA PRO A 34 12.26 14.24 -11.16
C PRO A 34 11.74 13.87 -12.56
N PRO A 35 12.62 13.77 -13.57
CA PRO A 35 12.24 13.28 -14.89
C PRO A 35 11.57 11.92 -14.79
N VAL A 36 10.42 11.77 -15.44
CA VAL A 36 9.74 10.48 -15.55
C VAL A 36 10.46 9.64 -16.60
N PRO A 37 10.92 8.41 -16.26
CA PRO A 37 11.44 7.50 -17.26
C PRO A 37 10.38 7.26 -18.36
N PRO A 38 10.69 7.37 -19.66
CA PRO A 38 9.69 7.24 -20.74
C PRO A 38 8.87 5.94 -20.67
N ASN A 39 9.51 4.88 -20.21
CA ASN A 39 8.93 3.55 -20.03
C ASN A 39 8.07 3.40 -18.74
N ALA A 40 8.09 4.38 -17.83
CA ALA A 40 7.31 4.37 -16.60
C ALA A 40 5.90 4.98 -16.73
N GLN A 41 5.53 5.57 -17.88
CA GLN A 41 4.25 6.30 -18.04
C GLN A 41 3.02 5.41 -17.81
N PHE A 42 3.04 4.18 -18.35
CA PHE A 42 1.98 3.19 -18.11
C PHE A 42 1.92 2.82 -16.63
N SER A 43 3.08 2.55 -16.01
CA SER A 43 3.20 2.17 -14.60
C SER A 43 2.69 3.26 -13.67
N LEU A 44 2.94 4.54 -13.98
CA LEU A 44 2.39 5.70 -13.25
C LEU A 44 0.88 5.78 -13.35
N THR A 45 0.32 5.61 -14.56
CA THR A 45 -1.13 5.59 -14.75
C THR A 45 -1.76 4.43 -13.98
N SER A 46 -1.18 3.24 -14.09
CA SER A 46 -1.59 2.03 -13.37
C SER A 46 -1.54 2.24 -11.85
N ALA A 47 -0.48 2.86 -11.34
CA ALA A 47 -0.32 3.16 -9.92
C ALA A 47 -1.44 4.07 -9.39
N LYS A 48 -1.79 5.12 -10.14
CA LYS A 48 -2.89 6.03 -9.78
C LYS A 48 -4.24 5.31 -9.79
N SER A 49 -4.50 4.47 -10.79
CA SER A 49 -5.74 3.69 -10.87
C SER A 49 -5.91 2.74 -9.70
N TRP A 50 -4.83 2.04 -9.30
CA TRP A 50 -4.86 1.17 -8.13
C TRP A 50 -5.18 1.92 -6.82
N VAL A 51 -4.64 3.13 -6.65
CA VAL A 51 -4.98 3.94 -5.47
C VAL A 51 -6.46 4.29 -5.45
N LYS A 52 -7.04 4.64 -6.61
CA LYS A 52 -8.48 4.94 -6.73
C LYS A 52 -9.37 3.71 -6.48
N GLU A 53 -8.91 2.52 -6.86
CA GLU A 53 -9.63 1.26 -6.63
C GLU A 53 -9.65 0.87 -5.14
N LEU A 54 -8.52 1.04 -4.45
CA LEU A 54 -8.40 0.67 -3.03
C LEU A 54 -9.11 1.66 -2.12
N LEU A 55 -8.88 2.96 -2.33
CA LEU A 55 -9.24 3.99 -1.37
C LEU A 55 -10.65 4.54 -1.60
N GLN A 56 -11.35 4.89 -0.52
CA GLN A 56 -12.57 5.68 -0.62
C GLN A 56 -12.27 7.05 -1.24
N ASP A 57 -13.23 7.63 -1.97
CA ASP A 57 -13.08 8.94 -2.64
C ASP A 57 -12.58 10.05 -1.70
N ALA A 58 -13.03 10.04 -0.43
CA ALA A 58 -12.62 11.01 0.57
C ALA A 58 -11.12 10.95 0.96
N TYR A 59 -10.43 9.88 0.56
CA TYR A 59 -9.01 9.61 0.80
C TYR A 59 -8.19 9.54 -0.50
N HIS A 60 -8.78 9.85 -1.67
CA HIS A 60 -8.02 9.92 -2.90
C HIS A 60 -6.96 11.02 -2.83
N PRO A 61 -5.79 10.83 -3.49
CA PRO A 61 -4.79 11.87 -3.59
C PRO A 61 -5.36 13.09 -4.33
N PRO A 62 -5.06 14.33 -3.87
CA PRO A 62 -5.28 15.53 -4.67
C PRO A 62 -4.70 15.40 -6.08
N ASP A 63 -5.32 16.06 -7.07
CA ASP A 63 -4.96 15.92 -8.49
C ASP A 63 -3.50 16.27 -8.81
N ASP A 64 -2.92 17.20 -8.04
CA ASP A 64 -1.53 17.66 -8.15
C ASP A 64 -0.53 16.80 -7.36
N THR A 65 -1.00 15.76 -6.67
CA THR A 65 -0.12 14.88 -5.88
C THR A 65 0.92 14.21 -6.78
N PRO A 66 2.23 14.38 -6.50
CA PRO A 66 3.26 13.75 -7.29
C PRO A 66 3.30 12.25 -7.03
N PHE A 67 3.17 11.48 -8.12
CA PHE A 67 3.56 10.06 -8.16
C PHE A 67 4.92 9.99 -8.83
N VAL A 68 5.93 9.56 -8.08
CA VAL A 68 7.32 9.56 -8.54
C VAL A 68 7.77 8.13 -8.76
N ALA A 69 8.35 7.87 -9.93
CA ALA A 69 8.97 6.61 -10.29
C ALA A 69 10.45 6.59 -9.84
N PHE A 70 10.83 5.54 -9.13
CA PHE A 70 12.18 5.27 -8.64
C PHE A 70 12.66 3.95 -9.27
N PRO A 71 13.39 4.01 -10.39
CA PRO A 71 13.97 2.81 -10.98
C PRO A 71 14.96 2.18 -10.01
N LEU A 72 14.83 0.87 -9.76
CA LEU A 72 15.70 0.11 -8.84
C LEU A 72 15.98 0.85 -7.52
N GLU A 73 14.93 1.28 -6.83
CA GLU A 73 15.06 1.99 -5.56
C GLU A 73 15.87 1.14 -4.56
N ASN A 74 16.99 1.69 -4.07
CA ASN A 74 17.99 0.99 -3.24
C ASN A 74 18.52 -0.33 -3.86
N ASP A 75 18.63 -0.40 -5.18
CA ASP A 75 19.09 -1.59 -5.94
C ASP A 75 18.18 -2.82 -5.77
N LEU A 76 16.93 -2.64 -5.32
CA LEU A 76 15.99 -3.73 -5.05
C LEU A 76 14.95 -3.94 -6.15
N CYS A 77 14.15 -2.92 -6.43
CA CYS A 77 13.06 -3.00 -7.39
C CYS A 77 12.61 -1.62 -7.89
N ASP A 78 11.93 -1.62 -9.02
CA ASP A 78 11.19 -0.45 -9.49
C ASP A 78 10.03 -0.13 -8.55
N VAL A 79 10.00 1.10 -8.03
CA VAL A 79 8.97 1.55 -7.10
C VAL A 79 8.34 2.84 -7.60
N ILE A 80 7.02 2.96 -7.46
CA ILE A 80 6.31 4.24 -7.55
C ILE A 80 5.88 4.63 -6.15
N ARG A 81 6.21 5.85 -5.73
CA ARG A 81 5.78 6.40 -4.44
C ARG A 81 4.99 7.68 -4.58
N ALA A 82 4.11 7.92 -3.61
CA ALA A 82 3.43 9.19 -3.42
C ALA A 82 3.25 9.45 -1.92
N VAL A 83 3.29 10.72 -1.51
CA VAL A 83 3.01 11.16 -0.14
C VAL A 83 2.08 12.36 -0.21
N TYR A 84 0.98 12.34 0.53
CA TYR A 84 0.01 13.44 0.56
C TYR A 84 -0.70 13.51 1.90
N LYS A 85 -1.28 14.67 2.21
CA LYS A 85 -2.07 14.89 3.42
C LYS A 85 -3.54 14.94 3.08
N VAL A 86 -4.35 14.21 3.83
CA VAL A 86 -5.81 14.18 3.65
C VAL A 86 -6.45 13.91 5.01
N ARG A 87 -7.54 14.64 5.32
CA ARG A 87 -8.31 14.49 6.58
C ARG A 87 -7.43 14.52 7.86
N GLY A 88 -6.36 15.31 7.86
CA GLY A 88 -5.45 15.44 9.01
C GLY A 88 -4.47 14.27 9.20
N SER A 89 -4.43 13.31 8.27
CA SER A 89 -3.44 12.23 8.23
C SER A 89 -2.48 12.42 7.07
N GLU A 90 -1.26 11.88 7.18
CA GLU A 90 -0.33 11.74 6.07
C GLU A 90 -0.44 10.31 5.52
N ILE A 91 -0.67 10.19 4.21
CA ILE A 91 -0.77 8.91 3.51
C ILE A 91 0.46 8.74 2.64
N GLU A 92 1.11 7.59 2.79
CA GLU A 92 2.22 7.15 1.95
C GLU A 92 1.76 5.97 1.10
N ILE A 93 1.94 6.08 -0.21
CA ILE A 93 1.71 5.02 -1.17
C ILE A 93 3.06 4.55 -1.66
N ALA A 94 3.28 3.24 -1.67
CA ALA A 94 4.43 2.61 -2.31
C ALA A 94 3.97 1.41 -3.13
N GLN A 95 4.40 1.34 -4.38
CA GLN A 95 3.94 0.32 -5.31
C GLN A 95 5.12 -0.26 -6.09
N SER A 96 5.21 -1.59 -6.12
CA SER A 96 5.98 -2.31 -7.14
C SER A 96 5.03 -2.84 -8.21
N ARG A 97 5.51 -3.70 -9.11
CA ARG A 97 4.70 -4.27 -10.20
C ARG A 97 3.41 -4.94 -9.71
N TYR A 98 3.46 -5.70 -8.62
CA TYR A 98 2.34 -6.50 -8.13
C TYR A 98 1.94 -6.21 -6.68
N LEU A 99 2.73 -5.44 -5.94
CA LEU A 99 2.40 -5.06 -4.57
C LEU A 99 2.00 -3.59 -4.50
N ILE A 100 1.03 -3.29 -3.64
CA ILE A 100 0.68 -1.94 -3.22
C ILE A 100 0.67 -1.90 -1.69
N SER A 101 1.38 -0.91 -1.16
CA SER A 101 1.49 -0.59 0.26
C SER A 101 0.88 0.79 0.50
N VAL A 102 0.05 0.89 1.53
CA VAL A 102 -0.54 2.13 2.01
C VAL A 102 -0.21 2.28 3.48
N THR A 103 0.51 3.35 3.84
CA THR A 103 0.84 3.68 5.23
C THR A 103 0.13 4.95 5.63
N VAL A 104 -0.55 4.93 6.77
CA VAL A 104 -1.23 6.08 7.35
C VAL A 104 -0.48 6.51 8.60
N ARG A 105 0.01 7.75 8.58
CA ARG A 105 0.71 8.38 9.70
C ARG A 105 -0.13 9.44 10.37
N GLY A 106 0.02 9.55 11.68
CA GLY A 106 -0.66 10.58 12.47
C GLY A 106 -2.16 10.31 12.66
N PHE A 107 -2.64 9.09 12.36
CA PHE A 107 -4.03 8.70 12.58
C PHE A 107 -4.37 8.74 14.07
N ARG A 108 -5.34 9.60 14.43
CA ARG A 108 -5.92 9.71 15.77
C ARG A 108 -7.18 8.86 15.84
N GLY A 109 -7.02 7.59 16.20
CA GLY A 109 -8.14 6.67 16.40
C GLY A 109 -8.91 6.91 17.68
N ALA A 110 -9.92 6.08 17.91
CA ALA A 110 -10.65 6.06 19.18
C ALA A 110 -9.72 5.83 20.38
N ALA A 111 -10.04 6.45 21.51
CA ALA A 111 -9.27 6.28 22.73
C ALA A 111 -9.16 4.79 23.11
N GLY A 112 -7.93 4.29 23.28
CA GLY A 112 -7.66 2.89 23.63
C GLY A 112 -7.59 1.91 22.45
N ALA A 113 -7.88 2.33 21.23
CA ALA A 113 -7.73 1.48 20.05
C ALA A 113 -6.24 1.20 19.79
N THR A 114 -5.84 -0.07 19.91
CA THR A 114 -4.46 -0.52 19.67
C THR A 114 -4.44 -1.79 18.81
N GLY A 115 -3.30 -2.05 18.18
CA GLY A 115 -3.10 -3.28 17.40
C GLY A 115 -4.16 -3.50 16.33
N LYS A 116 -4.82 -4.66 16.38
CA LYS A 116 -5.88 -5.09 15.44
C LYS A 116 -7.04 -4.09 15.37
N ALA A 117 -7.52 -3.61 16.52
CA ALA A 117 -8.66 -2.70 16.57
C ALA A 117 -8.34 -1.36 15.88
N ARG A 118 -7.11 -0.84 16.08
CA ARG A 118 -6.62 0.34 15.38
C ARG A 118 -6.55 0.12 13.87
N ALA A 119 -6.04 -1.04 13.43
CA ALA A 119 -5.98 -1.37 12.01
C ALA A 119 -7.37 -1.49 11.37
N GLU A 120 -8.33 -2.16 12.03
CA GLU A 120 -9.72 -2.27 11.56
C GLU A 120 -10.42 -0.89 11.50
N GLU A 121 -10.14 0.00 12.45
CA GLU A 121 -10.64 1.37 12.42
C GLU A 121 -10.12 2.16 11.23
N VAL A 122 -8.80 2.13 10.98
CA VAL A 122 -8.21 2.79 9.80
C VAL A 122 -8.75 2.18 8.51
N ALA A 123 -8.82 0.85 8.41
CA ALA A 123 -9.31 0.17 7.22
C ALA A 123 -10.75 0.57 6.86
N ARG A 124 -11.65 0.66 7.86
CA ARG A 124 -13.04 1.11 7.67
C ARG A 124 -13.15 2.51 7.08
N GLN A 125 -12.24 3.41 7.45
CA GLN A 125 -12.23 4.78 6.92
C GLN A 125 -11.55 4.86 5.56
N LEU A 126 -10.44 4.13 5.39
CA LEU A 126 -9.53 4.29 4.28
C LEU A 126 -10.02 3.57 3.01
N PHE A 127 -10.50 2.33 3.14
CA PHE A 127 -10.73 1.44 2.02
C PHE A 127 -12.19 1.37 1.57
N THR A 128 -12.40 1.23 0.26
CA THR A 128 -13.74 1.04 -0.35
C THR A 128 -14.50 -0.14 0.26
N LEU A 129 -13.79 -1.24 0.54
CA LEU A 129 -14.34 -2.43 1.20
C LEU A 129 -14.07 -2.48 2.72
N GLY A 130 -13.72 -1.34 3.34
CA GLY A 130 -13.27 -1.28 4.72
C GLY A 130 -14.24 -1.91 5.74
N ASN A 131 -15.56 -1.85 5.50
CA ASN A 131 -16.56 -2.46 6.38
C ASN A 131 -16.63 -4.00 6.30
N ALA A 132 -16.12 -4.59 5.23
CA ALA A 132 -16.02 -6.04 5.05
C ALA A 132 -14.65 -6.59 5.52
N MET A 133 -13.73 -5.70 5.93
CA MET A 133 -12.41 -6.10 6.42
C MET A 133 -12.49 -6.49 7.90
N HIS A 134 -12.02 -7.70 8.19
CA HIS A 134 -11.95 -8.26 9.52
C HIS A 134 -10.55 -8.83 9.67
N PHE A 135 -9.82 -8.41 10.69
CA PHE A 135 -8.42 -8.73 10.80
C PHE A 135 -8.14 -9.78 11.87
N GLU A 136 -7.14 -10.60 11.59
CA GLU A 136 -6.55 -11.55 12.53
C GLU A 136 -5.13 -11.11 12.84
N LYS A 137 -4.75 -11.09 14.13
CA LYS A 137 -3.36 -10.88 14.53
C LYS A 137 -2.58 -12.16 14.22
N ALA A 138 -1.50 -12.04 13.46
CA ALA A 138 -0.62 -13.16 13.13
C ALA A 138 0.70 -13.14 13.91
N GLY A 139 1.13 -11.96 14.40
CA GLY A 139 2.31 -11.90 15.25
C GLY A 139 2.63 -10.50 15.77
N SER A 140 3.85 -10.38 16.28
CA SER A 140 4.42 -9.13 16.77
C SER A 140 5.85 -8.93 16.27
N PHE A 141 6.30 -7.68 16.29
CA PHE A 141 7.69 -7.27 16.06
C PHE A 141 8.07 -6.23 17.12
N ARG A 142 9.34 -5.81 17.16
CA ARG A 142 9.91 -5.02 18.26
C ARG A 142 9.07 -3.80 18.67
N SER A 143 8.48 -3.09 17.71
CA SER A 143 7.72 -1.86 17.94
C SER A 143 6.22 -2.00 17.68
N GLY A 144 5.71 -3.20 17.37
CA GLY A 144 4.33 -3.31 16.89
C GLY A 144 3.80 -4.71 16.66
N VAL A 145 2.66 -4.78 15.99
CA VAL A 145 1.96 -6.02 15.67
C VAL A 145 1.56 -6.05 14.21
N TRP A 146 1.37 -7.26 13.69
CA TRP A 146 0.97 -7.47 12.31
C TRP A 146 -0.04 -8.62 12.19
N GLY A 147 -0.71 -8.66 11.07
CA GLY A 147 -1.74 -9.64 10.81
C GLY A 147 -2.19 -9.68 9.37
N LYS A 148 -3.30 -10.37 9.17
CA LYS A 148 -3.91 -10.62 7.86
C LYS A 148 -5.42 -10.37 7.92
N GLN A 149 -6.04 -10.22 6.75
CA GLN A 149 -7.48 -10.40 6.61
C GLN A 149 -7.88 -11.81 7.06
N GLY A 150 -8.82 -11.86 7.98
CA GLY A 150 -9.57 -13.04 8.37
C GLY A 150 -10.70 -13.32 7.38
N THR A 151 -11.29 -14.50 7.48
CA THR A 151 -12.35 -14.93 6.57
C THR A 151 -13.56 -14.00 6.68
N SER A 152 -13.97 -13.37 5.58
CA SER A 152 -15.16 -12.50 5.57
C SER A 152 -16.43 -13.33 5.86
N PRO A 153 -17.33 -12.91 6.78
CA PRO A 153 -18.53 -13.68 7.12
C PRO A 153 -19.61 -13.77 6.02
N SER A 154 -19.46 -13.08 4.89
CA SER A 154 -20.53 -12.94 3.91
C SER A 154 -20.16 -13.51 2.54
N GLY A 155 -20.51 -14.79 2.32
CA GLY A 155 -20.94 -15.36 1.04
C GLY A 155 -19.96 -15.35 -0.15
N PRO A 156 -20.29 -16.04 -1.25
CA PRO A 156 -19.46 -16.02 -2.44
C PRO A 156 -19.53 -14.60 -3.02
N ILE A 157 -18.41 -13.88 -2.99
CA ILE A 157 -18.20 -12.74 -3.90
C ILE A 157 -18.08 -13.38 -5.29
N ASP A 158 -19.23 -13.54 -5.93
CA ASP A 158 -19.32 -14.16 -7.24
C ASP A 158 -18.76 -13.18 -8.28
N ARG A 159 -17.81 -13.70 -9.08
CA ARG A 159 -17.00 -13.10 -10.16
C ARG A 159 -15.73 -12.36 -9.72
N ASP A 160 -14.59 -12.96 -10.09
CA ASP A 160 -13.21 -12.43 -10.04
C ASP A 160 -12.41 -12.62 -8.74
N TRP A 161 -12.52 -13.82 -8.17
CA TRP A 161 -11.64 -14.31 -7.09
C TRP A 161 -10.21 -14.61 -7.58
N PRO A 162 -9.15 -14.26 -6.82
CA PRO A 162 -9.14 -13.54 -5.55
C PRO A 162 -9.17 -12.00 -5.71
N HIS A 163 -9.92 -11.32 -4.85
CA HIS A 163 -9.96 -9.86 -4.77
C HIS A 163 -8.81 -9.33 -3.89
N TRP A 164 -8.34 -8.10 -4.11
CA TRP A 164 -7.21 -7.53 -3.35
C TRP A 164 -7.48 -7.47 -1.84
N ALA A 165 -8.75 -7.28 -1.45
CA ALA A 165 -9.16 -7.20 -0.05
C ALA A 165 -8.98 -8.53 0.69
N ASP A 166 -9.09 -9.68 0.01
CA ASP A 166 -8.93 -11.01 0.63
C ASP A 166 -7.48 -11.32 1.00
N LYS A 167 -6.55 -10.55 0.42
CA LYS A 167 -5.12 -10.78 0.52
C LYS A 167 -4.37 -9.73 1.31
N ILE A 168 -5.09 -8.73 1.85
CA ILE A 168 -4.47 -7.65 2.60
C ILE A 168 -3.77 -8.19 3.87
N ARG A 169 -2.57 -7.68 4.10
CA ARG A 169 -1.85 -7.74 5.36
C ARG A 169 -1.83 -6.37 5.97
N TRP A 170 -1.72 -6.32 7.29
CA TRP A 170 -1.65 -5.07 8.03
C TRP A 170 -0.54 -5.13 9.06
N TRP A 171 -0.01 -3.96 9.39
CA TRP A 171 0.89 -3.75 10.53
C TRP A 171 0.54 -2.45 11.22
N THR A 172 0.89 -2.36 12.50
CA THR A 172 0.81 -1.10 13.23
C THR A 172 1.88 -1.04 14.30
N ASP A 173 2.42 0.15 14.50
CA ASP A 173 3.23 0.52 15.65
C ASP A 173 2.58 1.71 16.39
N ALA A 174 3.37 2.44 17.18
CA ALA A 174 2.88 3.61 17.91
C ALA A 174 2.42 4.75 16.99
N LEU A 175 3.09 4.97 15.87
CA LEU A 175 2.89 6.13 14.99
C LEU A 175 2.04 5.77 13.78
N ASP A 176 2.24 4.58 13.23
CA ASP A 176 1.82 4.22 11.89
C ASP A 176 0.87 3.03 11.89
N VAL A 177 -0.04 3.04 10.92
CA VAL A 177 -0.83 1.88 10.51
C VAL A 177 -0.61 1.69 9.04
N GLY A 178 -0.21 0.50 8.63
CA GLY A 178 0.02 0.21 7.23
C GLY A 178 -0.63 -1.07 6.76
N PHE A 179 -0.83 -1.12 5.46
CA PHE A 179 -1.50 -2.20 4.75
C PHE A 179 -0.73 -2.54 3.48
N ILE A 180 -0.63 -3.82 3.16
CA ILE A 180 -0.01 -4.28 1.92
C ILE A 180 -0.83 -5.41 1.30
N THR A 181 -1.03 -5.37 -0.01
CA THR A 181 -1.78 -6.39 -0.74
C THR A 181 -1.27 -6.58 -2.17
N LEU A 182 -1.83 -7.58 -2.87
CA LEU A 182 -1.59 -7.79 -4.28
C LEU A 182 -2.52 -6.94 -5.14
N LYS A 183 -1.96 -6.54 -6.26
CA LYS A 183 -2.69 -6.05 -7.43
C LYS A 183 -3.37 -7.25 -8.12
N ALA A 184 -4.50 -7.69 -7.56
CA ALA A 184 -5.26 -8.87 -8.00
C ALA A 184 -6.37 -8.50 -9.01
N ALA A 185 -7.32 -9.41 -9.31
CA ALA A 185 -8.28 -9.21 -10.40
C ALA A 185 -9.17 -7.96 -10.20
N GLY A 186 -9.44 -7.24 -11.29
CA GLY A 186 -10.19 -5.96 -11.30
C GLY A 186 -9.37 -4.75 -11.77
N GLY A 187 -8.06 -4.75 -11.51
CA GLY A 187 -7.15 -3.66 -11.89
C GLY A 187 -6.38 -3.84 -13.22
N PRO A 188 -5.59 -2.83 -13.65
CA PRO A 188 -4.85 -2.83 -14.92
C PRO A 188 -3.70 -3.84 -15.01
N THR A 189 -3.32 -4.47 -13.90
CA THR A 189 -2.25 -5.47 -13.80
C THR A 189 -2.75 -6.67 -13.02
N LYS A 190 -2.78 -7.84 -13.65
CA LYS A 190 -3.16 -9.11 -12.98
C LYS A 190 -1.92 -9.79 -12.39
N ALA A 191 -1.90 -10.01 -11.08
CA ALA A 191 -0.86 -10.79 -10.40
C ALA A 191 -1.24 -12.28 -10.28
N PRO A 192 -0.26 -13.21 -10.24
CA PRO A 192 -0.49 -14.57 -9.71
C PRO A 192 -0.79 -14.54 -8.21
N ILE A 193 -1.30 -15.64 -7.65
CA ILE A 193 -1.83 -15.77 -6.27
C ILE A 193 -0.81 -15.44 -5.15
N ALA A 194 0.48 -15.32 -5.48
CA ALA A 194 1.48 -14.60 -4.70
C ALA A 194 2.60 -14.15 -5.66
N PRO A 195 3.07 -12.89 -5.61
CA PRO A 195 4.15 -12.47 -6.45
C PRO A 195 5.47 -12.97 -5.88
N ILE A 196 6.27 -13.63 -6.74
CA ILE A 196 7.65 -13.96 -6.41
C ILE A 196 8.46 -12.66 -6.46
N GLU A 197 9.41 -12.48 -5.55
CA GLU A 197 10.25 -11.28 -5.45
C GLU A 197 10.86 -10.85 -6.80
N ALA A 198 11.38 -11.83 -7.57
CA ALA A 198 11.93 -11.60 -8.90
C ALA A 198 10.96 -10.92 -9.88
N MET A 199 9.65 -11.19 -9.75
CA MET A 199 8.63 -10.61 -10.63
C MET A 199 8.37 -9.12 -10.34
N ASN A 200 8.76 -8.63 -9.17
CA ASN A 200 8.56 -7.23 -8.78
C ASN A 200 9.78 -6.34 -9.08
N LYS A 201 10.92 -6.92 -9.49
CA LYS A 201 12.17 -6.15 -9.68
C LYS A 201 12.08 -5.15 -10.84
N ASN A 202 11.55 -5.58 -11.98
CA ASN A 202 11.51 -4.79 -13.22
C ASN A 202 10.06 -4.52 -13.62
N TRP A 203 9.57 -3.32 -13.29
CA TRP A 203 8.25 -2.85 -13.67
C TRP A 203 8.29 -1.84 -14.82
N PHE A 204 9.34 -1.03 -14.90
CA PHE A 204 9.46 -0.02 -15.97
C PHE A 204 10.06 -0.62 -17.25
N GLY A 205 10.78 -1.75 -17.15
CA GLY A 205 11.39 -2.45 -18.28
C GLY A 205 10.42 -3.22 -19.17
#